data_AF-A0A4S2IPQ6-F1
#
_entry.id   AF-A0A4S2IPQ6-F1
#
_cell.length_a   1.000
_cell.length_b   1.000
_cell.length_c   1.000
_cell.angle_alpha   90.00
_cell.angle_beta   90.00
_cell.angle_gamma   90.00
#
_symmetry.space_group_name_H-M   'P 1'
#
loop_
_entity.id
_entity.type
_entity.pdbx_description
1 polymer ?
#
loop_
_entity_poly.entity_id
_entity_poly.type
_entity_poly.pdbx_seq_one_letter_code
_entity_poly.pdbx_strand_id
1 'polypeptide(L)'
;MADTPMPEPLRRAIHHLVSEVMLNCQEVLRYTEPDVAHDWERMTLYRSTDAADTMNMVSMLVAAHCERTGMDPHTLSSYLQVGQQELRSAGPQEEDRAHVAGLMGEELSYEAMRTEVNRMRHHRGQQHAEQAERPEDDPQKLFTEACLHGLRAKLCDDVDSLDSFLPPQVAAMARRVAEYLEVSEPATA
;
A
#
# COMPACT_ATOMS: atom_id res chain seq x y z
N MET A 1 3.80 -29.36 15.93
CA MET A 1 2.47 -29.41 15.31
C MET A 1 2.67 -29.83 13.87
N ALA A 2 1.93 -30.84 13.37
CA ALA A 2 1.96 -31.14 11.94
C ALA A 2 1.51 -29.89 11.18
N ASP A 3 2.29 -29.52 10.16
CA ASP A 3 2.12 -28.32 9.35
C ASP A 3 0.85 -28.47 8.51
N THR A 4 -0.30 -28.17 9.14
CA THR A 4 -1.59 -28.33 8.49
C THR A 4 -1.77 -27.12 7.58
N PRO A 5 -1.88 -27.31 6.25
CA PRO A 5 -2.02 -26.19 5.34
C PRO A 5 -3.29 -25.39 5.69
N MET A 6 -3.26 -24.09 5.41
CA MET A 6 -4.39 -23.19 5.61
C MET A 6 -5.66 -23.79 4.97
N PRO A 7 -6.81 -23.81 5.67
CA PRO A 7 -8.04 -24.36 5.11
C PRO A 7 -8.45 -23.66 3.82
N GLU A 8 -8.86 -24.44 2.83
CA GLU A 8 -9.16 -23.93 1.48
C GLU A 8 -10.15 -22.76 1.44
N PRO A 9 -11.27 -22.76 2.20
CA PRO A 9 -12.18 -21.61 2.20
C PRO A 9 -11.53 -20.33 2.73
N LEU A 10 -10.71 -20.43 3.78
CA LEU A 10 -9.98 -19.30 4.34
C LEU A 10 -8.94 -18.79 3.34
N ARG A 11 -8.20 -19.71 2.71
CA ARG A 11 -7.21 -19.38 1.70
C ARG A 11 -7.82 -18.61 0.52
N ARG A 12 -8.97 -19.07 -0.01
CA ARG A 12 -9.68 -18.38 -1.09
C ARG A 12 -10.20 -17.01 -0.67
N ALA A 13 -10.77 -16.88 0.53
CA ALA A 13 -11.22 -15.60 1.05
C ALA A 13 -10.07 -14.60 1.17
N ILE A 14 -8.92 -15.04 1.68
CA ILE A 14 -7.71 -14.20 1.77
C ILE A 14 -7.22 -13.79 0.38
N HIS A 15 -7.17 -14.72 -0.58
CA HIS A 15 -6.77 -14.39 -1.96
C HIS A 15 -7.67 -13.31 -2.57
N HIS A 16 -8.99 -13.40 -2.35
CA HIS A 16 -9.95 -12.41 -2.84
C HIS A 16 -9.71 -11.03 -2.21
N LEU A 17 -9.64 -10.97 -0.87
CA LEU A 17 -9.44 -9.72 -0.14
C LEU A 17 -8.08 -9.08 -0.45
N VAL A 18 -7.01 -9.86 -0.53
CA VAL A 18 -5.68 -9.35 -0.90
C VAL A 18 -5.68 -8.79 -2.32
N SER A 19 -6.40 -9.42 -3.25
CA SER A 19 -6.54 -8.89 -4.61
C SER A 19 -7.27 -7.54 -4.61
N GLU A 20 -8.31 -7.38 -3.79
CA GLU A 20 -9.00 -6.11 -3.60
C GLU A 20 -8.11 -5.02 -2.97
N VAL A 21 -7.26 -5.38 -2.00
CA VAL A 21 -6.23 -4.47 -1.46
C VAL A 21 -5.32 -3.98 -2.58
N MET A 22 -4.85 -4.88 -3.45
CA MET A 22 -3.96 -4.51 -4.56
C MET A 22 -4.66 -3.57 -5.56
N LEU A 23 -5.95 -3.75 -5.84
CA LEU A 23 -6.72 -2.82 -6.68
C LEU A 23 -6.81 -1.43 -6.05
N ASN A 24 -7.11 -1.36 -4.74
CA ASN A 24 -7.14 -0.09 -4.02
C ASN A 24 -5.76 0.58 -3.99
N CYS A 25 -4.67 -0.17 -3.79
CA CYS A 25 -3.31 0.35 -3.85
C CYS A 25 -2.94 0.89 -5.25
N GLN A 26 -3.38 0.23 -6.33
CA GLN A 26 -3.20 0.74 -7.70
C GLN A 26 -3.88 2.10 -7.90
N GLU A 27 -5.08 2.28 -7.34
CA GLU A 27 -5.76 3.57 -7.42
C GLU A 27 -5.07 4.64 -6.57
N VAL A 28 -4.52 4.30 -5.40
CA VAL A 28 -3.70 5.25 -4.64
C VAL A 28 -2.54 5.76 -5.49
N LEU A 29 -1.77 4.85 -6.12
CA LEU A 29 -0.68 5.23 -7.02
C LEU A 29 -1.19 6.11 -8.16
N ARG A 30 -2.29 5.70 -8.82
CA ARG A 30 -2.88 6.49 -9.91
C ARG A 30 -3.21 7.90 -9.47
N TYR A 31 -3.94 8.08 -8.38
CA TYR A 31 -4.37 9.41 -7.97
C TYR A 31 -3.22 10.31 -7.48
N THR A 32 -2.02 9.78 -7.27
CA THR A 32 -0.81 10.58 -7.06
C THR A 32 -0.13 11.06 -8.35
N GLU A 33 -0.54 10.56 -9.52
CA GLU A 33 0.06 10.93 -10.80
C GLU A 33 -0.41 12.34 -11.27
N PRO A 34 0.48 13.13 -11.93
CA PRO A 34 0.21 14.54 -12.21
C PRO A 34 -1.03 14.83 -13.08
N ASP A 35 -1.40 13.92 -13.97
CA ASP A 35 -2.49 14.08 -14.94
C ASP A 35 -3.89 13.84 -14.34
N VAL A 36 -3.98 13.22 -13.16
CA VAL A 36 -5.24 13.03 -12.41
C VAL A 36 -5.21 13.64 -11.01
N ALA A 37 -4.22 14.48 -10.74
CA ALA A 37 -3.97 15.03 -9.42
C ALA A 37 -5.14 15.89 -8.88
N HIS A 38 -6.10 16.37 -9.67
CA HIS A 38 -7.13 17.27 -9.15
C HIS A 38 -7.99 16.69 -8.00
N ASP A 39 -8.09 15.35 -7.91
CA ASP A 39 -8.89 14.63 -6.90
C ASP A 39 -8.02 13.84 -5.91
N TRP A 40 -6.71 14.08 -5.92
CA TRP A 40 -5.73 13.23 -5.23
C TRP A 40 -6.04 13.09 -3.74
N GLU A 41 -6.33 14.18 -3.04
CA GLU A 41 -6.57 14.18 -1.59
C GLU A 41 -7.70 13.23 -1.22
N ARG A 42 -8.86 13.42 -1.85
CA ARG A 42 -10.07 12.64 -1.57
C ARG A 42 -9.90 11.19 -1.96
N MET A 43 -9.40 10.93 -3.16
CA MET A 43 -9.34 9.58 -3.70
C MET A 43 -8.22 8.74 -3.07
N THR A 44 -7.04 9.32 -2.83
CA THR A 44 -5.97 8.61 -2.11
C THR A 44 -6.40 8.28 -0.69
N LEU A 45 -7.10 9.17 0.02
CA LEU A 45 -7.64 8.89 1.34
C LEU A 45 -8.69 7.77 1.32
N TYR A 46 -9.65 7.80 0.40
CA TYR A 46 -10.65 6.73 0.30
C TYR A 46 -10.00 5.38 -0.02
N ARG A 47 -9.16 5.30 -1.04
CA ARG A 47 -8.58 4.03 -1.49
C ARG A 47 -7.57 3.46 -0.51
N SER A 48 -6.73 4.30 0.11
CA SER A 48 -5.84 3.84 1.18
C SER A 48 -6.61 3.35 2.41
N THR A 49 -7.75 3.99 2.72
CA THR A 49 -8.62 3.59 3.83
C THR A 49 -9.28 2.24 3.55
N ASP A 50 -9.83 2.04 2.35
CA ASP A 50 -10.43 0.79 1.90
C ASP A 50 -9.40 -0.36 1.90
N ALA A 51 -8.18 -0.09 1.40
CA ALA A 51 -7.07 -1.04 1.43
C ALA A 51 -6.73 -1.48 2.86
N ALA A 52 -6.59 -0.52 3.78
CA ALA A 52 -6.27 -0.80 5.17
C ALA A 52 -7.38 -1.59 5.88
N ASP A 53 -8.66 -1.26 5.65
CA ASP A 53 -9.78 -2.00 6.26
C ASP A 53 -9.90 -3.42 5.71
N THR A 54 -9.68 -3.59 4.41
CA THR A 54 -9.69 -4.90 3.77
C THR A 54 -8.53 -5.77 4.29
N MET A 55 -7.33 -5.21 4.46
CA MET A 55 -6.21 -5.91 5.06
C MET A 55 -6.46 -6.23 6.55
N ASN A 56 -7.08 -5.33 7.29
CA ASN A 56 -7.52 -5.61 8.66
C ASN A 56 -8.52 -6.77 8.71
N MET A 57 -9.45 -6.86 7.75
CA MET A 57 -10.37 -7.99 7.62
C MET A 57 -9.62 -9.32 7.38
N VAL A 58 -8.59 -9.32 6.54
CA VAL A 58 -7.70 -10.48 6.35
C VAL A 58 -7.09 -10.91 7.68
N SER A 59 -6.46 -9.99 8.41
CA SER A 59 -5.85 -10.26 9.71
C SER A 59 -6.86 -10.83 10.71
N MET A 60 -8.06 -10.26 10.77
CA MET A 60 -9.12 -10.70 11.67
C MET A 60 -9.71 -12.07 11.30
N LEU A 61 -9.80 -12.41 10.00
CA LEU A 61 -10.23 -13.75 9.56
C LEU A 61 -9.21 -14.82 9.93
N VAL A 62 -7.92 -14.54 9.73
CA VAL A 62 -6.83 -15.44 10.15
C VAL A 62 -6.85 -15.59 11.67
N ALA A 63 -6.96 -14.48 12.41
CA ALA A 63 -7.02 -14.49 13.86
C ALA A 63 -8.19 -15.30 14.41
N ALA A 64 -9.41 -15.08 13.88
CA ALA A 64 -10.59 -15.84 14.27
C ALA A 64 -10.43 -17.33 13.98
N HIS A 65 -9.77 -17.70 12.87
CA HIS A 65 -9.44 -19.09 12.60
C HIS A 65 -8.46 -19.66 13.63
N CYS A 66 -7.37 -18.94 13.92
CA CYS A 66 -6.36 -19.34 14.90
C CYS A 66 -6.95 -19.53 16.30
N GLU A 67 -7.78 -18.58 16.76
CA GLU A 67 -8.52 -18.66 18.02
C GLU A 67 -9.42 -19.90 18.05
N ARG A 68 -10.19 -20.13 16.98
CA ARG A 68 -11.05 -21.33 16.85
C ARG A 68 -10.25 -22.63 16.92
N THR A 69 -9.00 -22.65 16.46
CA THR A 69 -8.10 -23.81 16.53
C THR A 69 -7.32 -23.91 17.85
N GLY A 70 -7.58 -23.03 18.81
CA GLY A 70 -6.98 -23.07 20.14
C GLY A 70 -5.62 -22.38 20.26
N MET A 71 -5.31 -21.42 19.37
CA MET A 71 -4.13 -20.58 19.55
C MET A 71 -4.26 -19.77 20.85
N ASP A 72 -3.16 -19.68 21.59
CA ASP A 72 -3.09 -18.90 22.82
C ASP A 72 -3.36 -17.40 22.55
N PRO A 73 -4.21 -16.73 23.35
CA PRO A 73 -4.56 -15.33 23.15
C PRO A 73 -3.38 -14.36 23.21
N HIS A 74 -2.36 -14.63 24.03
CA HIS A 74 -1.19 -13.76 24.11
C HIS A 74 -0.33 -13.87 22.85
N THR A 75 -0.16 -15.09 22.33
CA THR A 75 0.49 -15.34 21.04
C THR A 75 -0.27 -14.65 19.91
N LEU A 76 -1.60 -14.79 19.88
CA LEU A 76 -2.44 -14.17 18.87
C LEU A 76 -2.36 -12.63 18.91
N SER A 77 -2.41 -12.05 20.11
CA SER A 77 -2.25 -10.61 20.35
C SER A 77 -0.87 -10.11 19.88
N SER A 78 0.19 -10.90 20.11
CA SER A 78 1.54 -10.59 19.61
C SER A 78 1.60 -10.58 18.09
N TYR A 79 0.97 -11.55 17.41
CA TYR A 79 0.92 -11.58 15.94
C TYR A 79 0.06 -10.48 15.34
N LEU A 80 -1.04 -10.12 16.00
CA LEU A 80 -1.88 -9.00 15.61
C LEU A 80 -1.24 -7.63 15.87
N GLN A 81 -0.13 -7.59 16.62
CA GLN A 81 0.58 -6.37 16.97
C GLN A 81 -0.33 -5.29 17.56
N VAL A 82 -1.33 -5.68 18.37
CA VAL A 82 -2.40 -4.78 18.86
C VAL A 82 -1.89 -3.54 19.59
N GLY A 83 -0.69 -3.61 20.20
CA GLY A 83 -0.06 -2.48 20.87
C GLY A 83 0.48 -1.40 19.94
N GLN A 84 0.57 -1.69 18.63
CA GLN A 84 0.98 -0.76 17.57
C GLN A 84 -0.22 -0.21 16.80
N GLN A 85 -1.45 -0.56 17.18
CA GLN A 85 -2.65 -0.11 16.49
C GLN A 85 -2.92 1.37 16.78
N GLU A 86 -3.10 2.14 15.72
CA GLU A 86 -3.56 3.52 15.79
C GLU A 86 -4.94 3.66 15.14
N LEU A 87 -5.86 4.35 15.83
CA LEU A 87 -7.21 4.55 15.34
C LEU A 87 -7.25 5.75 14.41
N ARG A 88 -7.58 5.53 13.13
CA ARG A 88 -7.74 6.60 12.13
C ARG A 88 -8.76 7.67 12.56
N SER A 89 -9.77 7.30 13.36
CA SER A 89 -10.75 8.24 13.91
C SER A 89 -10.15 9.27 14.88
N ALA A 90 -8.95 9.05 15.41
CA ALA A 90 -8.22 10.02 16.20
C ALA A 90 -7.60 11.16 15.35
N GLY A 91 -7.58 10.99 14.02
CA GLY A 91 -6.99 11.94 13.08
C GLY A 91 -5.45 11.97 13.15
N PRO A 92 -4.80 12.81 12.30
CA PRO A 92 -3.36 12.95 12.29
C PRO A 92 -2.82 13.45 13.63
N GLN A 93 -1.79 12.77 14.13
CA GLN A 93 -1.08 13.09 15.36
C GLN A 93 0.03 14.13 15.12
N GLU A 94 0.62 14.66 16.18
CA GLU A 94 1.73 15.62 16.05
C GLU A 94 2.95 14.98 15.36
N GLU A 95 3.18 13.68 15.58
CA GLU A 95 4.26 12.95 14.93
C GLU A 95 4.07 12.81 13.41
N ASP A 96 2.84 12.67 12.93
CA ASP A 96 2.52 12.65 11.50
C ASP A 96 2.83 14.00 10.86
N ARG A 97 2.41 15.09 11.51
CA ARG A 97 2.71 16.46 11.06
C ARG A 97 4.21 16.71 11.04
N ALA A 98 4.94 16.22 12.04
CA ALA A 98 6.39 16.34 12.08
C ALA A 98 7.06 15.56 10.95
N HIS A 99 6.57 14.36 10.62
CA HIS A 99 7.06 13.58 9.48
C HIS A 99 6.81 14.29 8.15
N VAL A 100 5.60 14.81 7.93
CA VAL A 100 5.26 15.60 6.73
C VAL A 100 6.13 16.85 6.62
N ALA A 101 6.34 17.59 7.71
CA ALA A 101 7.25 18.74 7.70
C ALA A 101 8.66 18.35 7.25
N GLY A 102 9.16 17.20 7.69
CA GLY A 102 10.44 16.65 7.24
C GLY A 102 10.46 16.33 5.75
N LEU A 103 9.39 15.72 5.23
CA LEU A 103 9.24 15.43 3.80
C LEU A 103 9.21 16.70 2.94
N MET A 104 8.58 17.77 3.44
CA MET A 104 8.40 19.04 2.74
C MET A 104 9.57 20.02 2.93
N GLY A 105 10.61 19.64 3.69
CA GLY A 105 11.75 20.51 4.01
C GLY A 105 11.41 21.66 4.96
N GLU A 106 10.29 21.56 5.68
CA GLU A 106 9.82 22.56 6.63
C GLU A 106 10.48 22.38 8.00
N GLU A 107 10.78 23.49 8.69
CA GLU A 107 11.29 23.44 10.06
C GLU A 107 10.16 23.17 11.07
N LEU A 108 10.47 22.37 12.10
CA LEU A 108 9.57 22.20 13.23
C LEU A 108 9.53 23.47 14.09
N SER A 109 8.37 23.75 14.71
CA SER A 109 8.29 24.77 15.75
C SER A 109 9.14 24.38 16.98
N TYR A 110 9.55 25.38 17.77
CA TYR A 110 10.30 25.14 19.01
C TYR A 110 9.56 24.18 19.95
N GLU A 111 8.24 24.33 20.06
CA GLU A 111 7.39 23.49 20.90
C GLU A 111 7.37 22.03 20.41
N ALA A 112 7.18 21.82 19.10
CA ALA A 112 7.18 20.48 18.50
C ALA A 112 8.54 19.77 18.65
N MET A 113 9.66 20.51 18.59
CA MET A 113 11.01 19.97 18.79
C MET A 113 11.30 19.48 20.22
N ARG A 114 10.51 19.88 21.22
CA ARG A 114 10.75 19.44 22.61
C ARG A 114 10.50 17.95 22.80
N THR A 115 9.64 17.37 21.98
CA THR A 115 9.33 15.93 22.00
C THR A 115 10.35 15.17 21.15
N GLU A 116 11.01 14.18 21.74
CA GLU A 116 12.01 13.35 21.05
C GLU A 116 11.41 12.60 19.85
N VAL A 117 10.19 12.09 20.00
CA VAL A 117 9.45 11.39 18.93
C VAL A 117 9.28 12.28 17.69
N ASN A 118 8.89 13.56 17.88
CA ASN A 118 8.68 14.49 16.76
C ASN A 118 10.00 14.77 16.01
N ARG A 119 11.12 14.95 16.72
CA ARG A 119 12.44 15.12 16.09
C ARG A 119 12.85 13.90 15.28
N MET A 120 12.66 12.71 15.83
CA MET A 120 12.94 11.46 15.13
C MET A 120 12.07 11.32 13.87
N ARG A 121 10.78 11.65 13.95
CA ARG A 121 9.82 11.54 12.85
C ARG A 121 10.10 12.53 11.74
N HIS A 122 10.43 13.77 12.09
CA HIS A 122 10.89 14.80 11.16
C HIS A 122 12.17 14.37 10.43
N HIS A 123 13.17 13.87 11.16
CA HIS A 123 14.39 13.36 10.54
C HIS A 123 14.12 12.19 9.58
N ARG A 124 13.23 11.25 9.95
CA ARG A 124 12.80 10.19 9.02
C ARG A 124 12.13 10.76 7.77
N GLY A 125 11.33 11.81 7.91
CA GLY A 125 10.71 12.51 6.78
C GLY A 125 11.75 13.07 5.82
N GLN A 126 12.78 13.73 6.35
CA GLN A 126 13.91 14.22 5.55
C GLN A 126 14.63 13.08 4.81
N GLN A 127 14.92 11.98 5.52
CA GLN A 127 15.55 10.80 4.90
C GLN A 127 14.70 10.21 3.78
N HIS A 128 13.38 10.16 3.94
CA HIS A 128 12.47 9.70 2.89
C HIS A 128 12.44 10.65 1.69
N ALA A 129 12.46 11.98 1.91
CA ALA A 129 12.56 12.95 0.82
C ALA A 129 13.88 12.78 0.04
N GLU A 130 15.00 12.64 0.74
CA GLU A 130 16.31 12.36 0.12
C GLU A 130 16.33 11.03 -0.65
N GLN A 131 15.60 10.02 -0.17
CA GLN A 131 15.47 8.73 -0.86
C GLN A 131 14.56 8.82 -2.08
N ALA A 132 13.48 9.60 -2.02
CA ALA A 132 12.55 9.79 -3.14
C ALA A 132 13.21 10.50 -4.35
N GLU A 133 14.25 11.31 -4.11
CA GLU A 133 15.05 11.90 -5.18
C GLU A 133 15.99 10.91 -5.86
N ARG A 134 16.27 9.76 -5.22
CA ARG A 134 17.11 8.71 -5.80
C ARG A 134 16.24 7.78 -6.64
N PRO A 135 16.64 7.48 -7.89
CA PRO A 135 15.98 6.42 -8.66
C PRO A 135 15.94 5.11 -7.85
N GLU A 136 14.79 4.44 -7.86
CA GLU A 136 14.69 3.10 -7.30
C GLU A 136 15.49 2.14 -8.17
N ASP A 137 16.38 1.37 -7.54
CA ASP A 137 17.29 0.45 -8.22
C ASP A 137 17.00 -1.02 -7.87
N ASP A 138 16.15 -1.29 -6.86
CA ASP A 138 15.75 -2.64 -6.48
C ASP A 138 14.88 -3.27 -7.59
N PRO A 139 15.36 -4.32 -8.27
CA PRO A 139 14.62 -4.96 -9.34
C PRO A 139 13.26 -5.51 -8.91
N GLN A 140 13.11 -5.93 -7.64
CA GLN A 140 11.85 -6.49 -7.15
C GLN A 140 10.77 -5.41 -7.03
N LYS A 141 11.15 -4.23 -6.51
CA LYS A 141 10.23 -3.10 -6.40
C LYS A 141 9.86 -2.55 -7.77
N LEU A 142 10.86 -2.35 -8.64
CA LEU A 142 10.63 -1.90 -10.01
C LEU A 142 9.71 -2.84 -10.79
N PHE A 143 9.90 -4.15 -10.65
CA PHE A 143 9.02 -5.14 -11.27
C PHE A 143 7.61 -5.13 -10.68
N THR A 144 7.48 -4.99 -9.37
CA THR A 144 6.18 -4.90 -8.69
C THR A 144 5.41 -3.67 -9.16
N GLU A 145 6.04 -2.50 -9.17
CA GLU A 145 5.47 -1.25 -9.66
C GLU A 145 5.05 -1.39 -11.14
N ALA A 146 5.95 -1.92 -11.99
CA ALA A 146 5.63 -2.18 -13.39
C ALA A 146 4.42 -3.12 -13.56
N CYS A 147 4.28 -4.14 -12.72
CA CYS A 147 3.11 -5.02 -12.74
C CYS A 147 1.83 -4.27 -12.39
N LEU A 148 1.86 -3.45 -11.34
CA LEU A 148 0.70 -2.67 -10.89
C LEU A 148 0.24 -1.68 -11.97
N HIS A 149 1.16 -0.89 -12.56
CA HIS A 149 0.80 0.05 -13.62
C HIS A 149 0.43 -0.66 -14.93
N GLY A 150 1.12 -1.73 -15.31
CA GLY A 150 0.84 -2.48 -16.53
C GLY A 150 -0.53 -3.17 -16.52
N LEU A 151 -0.89 -3.82 -15.39
CA LEU A 151 -2.21 -4.42 -15.19
C LEU A 151 -3.31 -3.36 -15.29
N ARG A 152 -3.14 -2.22 -14.60
CA ARG A 152 -4.10 -1.12 -14.62
C ARG A 152 -4.25 -0.55 -16.03
N ALA A 153 -3.15 -0.20 -16.69
CA ALA A 153 -3.17 0.41 -18.01
C ALA A 153 -3.86 -0.49 -19.04
N LYS A 154 -3.65 -1.81 -18.94
CA LYS A 154 -4.36 -2.78 -19.77
C LYS A 154 -5.87 -2.78 -19.51
N LEU A 155 -6.31 -2.77 -18.25
CA LEU A 155 -7.73 -2.80 -17.89
C LEU A 155 -8.47 -1.51 -18.28
N CYS A 156 -7.75 -0.39 -18.36
CA CYS A 156 -8.30 0.91 -18.73
C CYS A 156 -8.12 1.27 -20.21
N ASP A 157 -7.55 0.39 -21.04
CA ASP A 157 -7.15 0.68 -22.42
C ASP A 157 -6.28 1.96 -22.56
N ASP A 158 -5.39 2.18 -21.58
CA ASP A 158 -4.59 3.41 -21.42
C ASP A 158 -3.08 3.10 -21.33
N VAL A 159 -2.59 2.22 -22.20
CA VAL A 159 -1.17 1.79 -22.22
C VAL A 159 -0.25 2.93 -22.68
N ASP A 160 -0.75 3.85 -23.50
CA ASP A 160 0.05 4.94 -24.05
C ASP A 160 0.41 6.01 -23.01
N SER A 161 -0.37 6.15 -21.93
CA SER A 161 -0.11 7.14 -20.87
C SER A 161 1.07 6.78 -19.97
N LEU A 162 1.51 5.51 -19.95
CA LEU A 162 2.56 5.04 -19.05
C LEU A 162 3.86 5.85 -19.13
N ASP A 163 4.25 6.32 -20.33
CA ASP A 163 5.47 7.12 -20.51
C ASP A 163 5.37 8.55 -19.95
N SER A 164 4.16 9.02 -19.66
CA SER A 164 3.93 10.40 -19.24
C SER A 164 4.23 10.64 -17.75
N PHE A 165 4.15 9.59 -16.93
CA PHE A 165 4.29 9.69 -15.47
C PHE A 165 5.27 8.67 -14.87
N LEU A 166 5.67 7.61 -15.58
CA LEU A 166 6.63 6.63 -15.06
C LEU A 166 8.06 6.89 -15.54
N PRO A 167 9.08 6.52 -14.74
CA PRO A 167 10.45 6.43 -15.21
C PRO A 167 10.55 5.50 -16.44
N PRO A 168 11.40 5.79 -17.44
CA PRO A 168 11.44 5.05 -18.70
C PRO A 168 11.61 3.53 -18.57
N GLN A 169 12.40 3.08 -17.58
CA GLN A 169 12.61 1.66 -17.31
C GLN A 169 11.33 0.98 -16.81
N VAL A 170 10.62 1.61 -15.88
CA VAL A 170 9.35 1.10 -15.32
C VAL A 170 8.26 1.13 -16.38
N ALA A 171 8.16 2.21 -17.17
CA ALA A 171 7.20 2.32 -18.27
C ALA A 171 7.37 1.20 -19.31
N ALA A 172 8.62 0.91 -19.70
CA ALA A 172 8.92 -0.17 -20.62
C ALA A 172 8.54 -1.55 -20.05
N MET A 173 8.79 -1.80 -18.76
CA MET A 173 8.36 -3.05 -18.11
C MET A 173 6.84 -3.13 -17.99
N ALA A 174 6.17 -2.05 -17.61
CA ALA A 174 4.72 -1.98 -17.46
C ALA A 174 4.01 -2.24 -18.80
N ARG A 175 4.52 -1.71 -19.91
CA ARG A 175 4.04 -2.04 -21.26
C ARG A 175 4.15 -3.51 -21.58
N ARG A 176 5.30 -4.12 -21.30
CA ARG A 176 5.47 -5.56 -21.50
C ARG A 176 4.44 -6.34 -20.68
N VAL A 177 4.22 -5.98 -19.42
CA VAL A 177 3.16 -6.58 -18.61
C VAL A 177 1.80 -6.43 -19.31
N ALA A 178 1.44 -5.23 -19.76
CA ALA A 178 0.18 -4.96 -20.45
C ALA A 178 0.02 -5.73 -21.78
N GLU A 179 1.10 -5.92 -22.53
CA GLU A 179 1.14 -6.67 -23.79
C GLU A 179 0.96 -8.18 -23.58
N TYR A 180 1.55 -8.72 -22.51
CA TYR A 180 1.44 -10.15 -22.17
C TYR A 180 0.06 -10.55 -21.61
N LEU A 181 -0.74 -9.58 -21.18
CA LEU A 181 -2.13 -9.81 -20.80
C LEU A 181 -2.96 -9.97 -22.08
N GLU A 182 -3.17 -11.23 -22.49
CA GLU A 182 -4.14 -11.58 -23.53
C GLU A 182 -5.52 -10.99 -23.18
N VAL A 183 -6.29 -10.61 -24.21
CA VAL A 183 -7.71 -10.29 -24.03
C VAL A 183 -8.34 -11.52 -23.40
N SER A 184 -8.82 -11.43 -22.17
CA SER A 184 -9.55 -12.52 -21.52
C SER A 184 -10.60 -13.03 -22.50
N GLU A 185 -10.45 -14.26 -23.00
CA GLU A 185 -11.54 -14.90 -23.73
C GLU A 185 -12.74 -14.92 -22.78
N PRO A 186 -13.92 -14.41 -23.20
CA PRO A 186 -15.11 -14.53 -22.37
C PRO A 186 -15.31 -16.01 -22.07
N ALA A 187 -15.41 -16.37 -20.79
CA ALA A 187 -15.68 -17.74 -20.40
C ALA A 187 -16.94 -18.20 -21.13
N THR A 188 -16.78 -19.05 -22.15
CA THR A 188 -17.89 -19.56 -22.93
C THR A 188 -18.84 -20.29 -21.99
N ALA A 189 -20.09 -19.84 -21.98
CA ALA A 189 -21.20 -20.38 -21.20
C ALA A 189 -21.52 -21.84 -21.55
#